data_AF-A0A537ZR40-F1
#
_entry.id   AF-A0A537ZR40-F1
#
_cell.length_a   1.000
_cell.length_b   1.000
_cell.length_c   1.000
_cell.angle_alpha   90.00
_cell.angle_beta   90.00
_cell.angle_gamma   90.00
#
_symmetry.space_group_name_H-M   'P 1'
#
loop_
_entity.id
_entity.type
_entity.pdbx_description
1 polymer ?
#
loop_
_entity_poly.entity_id
_entity_poly.type
_entity_poly.pdbx_seq_one_letter_code
_entity_poly.pdbx_strand_id
1 'polypeptide(L)'
;MSELDGVWKVERVGGALPPLVGCRKRINGGRGTTEFSYVPGMPFEVRGLELHYRPPFNLLVDRLEPQNGGYLGHATIAGRELGRFSMRRLDPVSQLKEQLIKHIDEAYAMEQNVLRMLDGMISTTDDPEILDALEHHKLQTQSHADRMQARLEAHDATPSGVRQVTGIVAALAKMPLDLVRGEKAGRNARDSYATEHMEIATYELLTRIAQRAGDELTAEIAGEIIAEEKAMAKIISDNWDRFAELSLREEGVTV
;
A
#
# COMPACT_ATOMS: atom_id res chain seq x y z
N MET A 1 3.44 -17.17 -23.76
CA MET A 1 2.63 -17.13 -22.52
C MET A 1 1.95 -18.48 -22.39
N SER A 2 2.02 -19.12 -21.23
CA SER A 2 1.30 -20.36 -20.96
C SER A 2 -0.21 -20.07 -20.86
N GLU A 3 -1.07 -21.05 -21.17
CA GLU A 3 -2.53 -20.89 -21.02
C GLU A 3 -2.95 -20.58 -19.57
N LEU A 4 -2.10 -20.99 -18.61
CA LEU A 4 -2.29 -20.74 -17.19
C LEU A 4 -1.82 -19.35 -16.75
N ASP A 5 -1.08 -18.59 -17.57
CA ASP A 5 -0.53 -17.27 -17.18
C ASP A 5 -1.67 -16.31 -16.84
N GLY A 6 -1.67 -15.75 -15.63
CA GLY A 6 -2.71 -14.81 -15.17
C GLY A 6 -3.02 -14.95 -13.69
N VAL A 7 -4.09 -14.27 -13.27
CA VAL A 7 -4.63 -14.36 -11.91
C VAL A 7 -5.97 -15.07 -11.97
N TRP A 8 -6.14 -16.04 -11.09
CA TRP A 8 -7.29 -16.95 -11.05
C TRP A 8 -7.96 -16.86 -9.69
N LYS A 9 -9.25 -16.57 -9.68
CA LYS A 9 -10.09 -16.74 -8.50
C LYS A 9 -10.29 -18.23 -8.25
N VAL A 10 -10.07 -18.68 -7.02
CA VAL A 10 -10.19 -20.09 -6.64
C VAL A 10 -11.37 -20.25 -5.71
N GLU A 11 -12.34 -21.09 -6.08
CA GLU A 11 -13.52 -21.37 -5.27
C GLU A 11 -13.62 -22.88 -4.98
N ARG A 12 -13.86 -23.25 -3.72
CA ARG A 12 -14.08 -24.65 -3.35
C ARG A 12 -15.38 -25.14 -3.96
N VAL A 13 -15.35 -26.30 -4.64
CA VAL A 13 -16.55 -26.93 -5.21
C VAL A 13 -16.86 -28.31 -4.62
N GLY A 14 -15.96 -28.87 -3.81
CA GLY A 14 -16.21 -30.11 -3.06
C GLY A 14 -15.00 -30.59 -2.25
N GLY A 15 -15.22 -31.60 -1.41
CA GLY A 15 -14.20 -32.19 -0.53
C GLY A 15 -14.39 -31.81 0.95
N ALA A 16 -13.51 -32.33 1.81
CA ALA A 16 -13.59 -32.18 3.27
C ALA A 16 -12.85 -30.95 3.83
N LEU A 17 -12.26 -30.13 2.97
CA LEU A 17 -11.48 -28.96 3.35
C LEU A 17 -12.34 -27.70 3.46
N PRO A 18 -11.93 -26.72 4.29
CA PRO A 18 -12.64 -25.46 4.44
C PRO A 18 -12.84 -24.68 3.11
N PRO A 19 -13.81 -23.74 3.08
CA PRO A 19 -13.99 -22.82 1.97
C PRO A 19 -12.72 -22.01 1.69
N LEU A 20 -12.44 -21.77 0.40
CA LEU A 20 -11.27 -21.03 -0.06
C LEU A 20 -11.56 -19.52 -0.19
N VAL A 21 -12.09 -18.90 0.86
CA VAL A 21 -12.46 -17.47 0.84
C VAL A 21 -11.25 -16.61 0.54
N GLY A 22 -11.34 -15.75 -0.48
CA GLY A 22 -10.25 -14.85 -0.90
C GLY A 22 -9.07 -15.54 -1.58
N CYS A 23 -9.14 -16.85 -1.85
CA CYS A 23 -8.05 -17.60 -2.45
C CYS A 23 -7.86 -17.23 -3.92
N ARG A 24 -6.63 -16.91 -4.30
CA ARG A 24 -6.24 -16.60 -5.68
C ARG A 24 -4.98 -17.35 -6.05
N LYS A 25 -4.85 -17.71 -7.33
CA LYS A 25 -3.60 -18.24 -7.89
C LYS A 25 -3.05 -17.25 -8.90
N ARG A 26 -1.82 -16.82 -8.72
CA ARG A 26 -1.07 -16.01 -9.68
C ARG A 26 -0.05 -16.89 -10.37
N ILE A 27 -0.08 -16.94 -11.68
CA ILE A 27 0.79 -17.80 -12.50
C ILE A 27 1.51 -16.96 -13.54
N ASN A 28 2.82 -17.17 -13.66
CA ASN A 28 3.66 -16.56 -14.68
C ASN A 28 4.70 -17.58 -15.16
N GLY A 29 4.50 -18.11 -16.36
CA GLY A 29 5.34 -19.14 -16.96
C GLY A 29 5.34 -20.42 -16.11
N GLY A 30 6.54 -20.91 -15.77
CA GLY A 30 6.71 -22.15 -15.01
C GLY A 30 6.50 -22.04 -13.50
N ARG A 31 5.99 -20.93 -12.97
CA ARG A 31 5.86 -20.68 -11.53
C ARG A 31 4.56 -19.96 -11.18
N GLY A 32 4.14 -20.09 -9.94
CA GLY A 32 3.04 -19.31 -9.40
C GLY A 32 2.95 -19.35 -7.88
N THR A 33 1.95 -18.64 -7.34
CA THR A 33 1.70 -18.52 -5.91
C THR A 33 0.20 -18.64 -5.64
N THR A 34 -0.18 -19.38 -4.61
CA THR A 34 -1.54 -19.37 -4.07
C THR A 34 -1.60 -18.35 -2.93
N GLU A 35 -2.36 -17.28 -3.11
CA GLU A 35 -2.46 -16.12 -2.24
C GLU A 35 -3.79 -16.16 -1.46
N PHE A 36 -3.74 -15.82 -0.17
CA PHE A 36 -4.89 -15.57 0.69
C PHE A 36 -4.72 -14.20 1.35
N SER A 37 -5.82 -13.53 1.70
CA SER A 37 -5.78 -12.14 2.20
C SER A 37 -4.90 -11.91 3.45
N TYR A 38 -4.67 -12.94 4.27
CA TYR A 38 -3.96 -12.82 5.55
C TYR A 38 -2.86 -13.86 5.78
N VAL A 39 -2.55 -14.68 4.78
CA VAL A 39 -1.57 -15.77 4.91
C VAL A 39 -0.50 -15.57 3.84
N PRO A 40 0.80 -15.75 4.18
CA PRO A 40 1.87 -15.74 3.20
C PRO A 40 1.54 -16.66 2.03
N GLY A 41 1.77 -16.16 0.82
CA GLY A 41 1.47 -16.92 -0.39
C GLY A 41 2.23 -18.24 -0.44
N MET A 42 1.57 -19.31 -0.89
CA MET A 42 2.17 -20.64 -1.05
C MET A 42 2.72 -20.80 -2.47
N PRO A 43 4.05 -20.78 -2.67
CA PRO A 43 4.63 -20.86 -4.00
C PRO A 43 4.56 -22.28 -4.56
N PHE A 44 4.39 -22.38 -5.88
CA PHE A 44 4.36 -23.63 -6.63
C PHE A 44 5.07 -23.51 -7.98
N GLU A 45 5.44 -24.65 -8.54
CA GLU A 45 5.93 -24.79 -9.91
C GLU A 45 4.83 -25.32 -10.82
N VAL A 46 4.79 -24.82 -12.05
CA VAL A 46 3.83 -25.26 -13.06
C VAL A 46 4.50 -26.31 -13.94
N ARG A 47 3.89 -27.49 -14.01
CA ARG A 47 4.32 -28.62 -14.84
C ARG A 47 3.15 -29.09 -15.68
N GLY A 48 3.03 -28.55 -16.90
CA GLY A 48 1.82 -28.73 -17.72
C GLY A 48 0.61 -28.14 -17.02
N LEU A 49 -0.36 -28.98 -16.66
CA LEU A 49 -1.56 -28.61 -15.91
C LEU A 49 -1.48 -28.98 -14.42
N GLU A 50 -0.30 -29.29 -13.90
CA GLU A 50 -0.08 -29.57 -12.48
C GLU A 50 0.65 -28.41 -11.78
N LEU A 51 0.18 -28.07 -10.57
CA LEU A 51 0.79 -27.09 -9.69
C LEU A 51 1.45 -27.81 -8.52
N HIS A 52 2.77 -27.82 -8.50
CA HIS A 52 3.60 -28.53 -7.52
C HIS A 52 4.08 -27.56 -6.45
N TYR A 53 3.50 -27.62 -5.25
CA TYR A 53 3.82 -26.68 -4.18
C TYR A 53 5.24 -26.89 -3.63
N ARG A 54 5.82 -25.81 -3.10
CA ARG A 54 7.15 -25.83 -2.49
C ARG A 54 7.07 -26.05 -0.98
N PRO A 55 8.19 -26.40 -0.32
CA PRO A 55 8.23 -26.55 1.14
C PRO A 55 7.63 -25.34 1.88
N PRO A 56 6.87 -25.57 2.96
CA PRO A 56 6.62 -26.86 3.62
C PRO A 56 5.48 -27.71 3.00
N PHE A 57 4.91 -27.30 1.87
CA PHE A 57 3.74 -27.92 1.25
C PHE A 57 4.07 -28.84 0.06
N ASN A 58 5.29 -29.37 -0.02
CA ASN A 58 5.77 -30.13 -1.18
C ASN A 58 5.05 -31.47 -1.47
N LEU A 59 4.17 -31.92 -0.58
CA LEU A 59 3.29 -33.07 -0.83
C LEU A 59 1.98 -32.69 -1.52
N LEU A 60 1.65 -31.39 -1.57
CA LEU A 60 0.45 -30.87 -2.21
C LEU A 60 0.71 -30.69 -3.71
N VAL A 61 -0.17 -31.28 -4.51
CA VAL A 61 -0.22 -31.10 -5.96
C VAL A 61 -1.65 -30.81 -6.37
N ASP A 62 -1.86 -29.71 -7.07
CA ASP A 62 -3.14 -29.42 -7.71
C ASP A 62 -3.08 -29.82 -9.18
N ARG A 63 -3.97 -30.71 -9.62
CA ARG A 63 -4.11 -31.06 -11.04
C ARG A 63 -5.27 -30.30 -11.65
N LEU A 64 -5.07 -29.70 -12.81
CA LEU A 64 -6.05 -28.86 -13.48
C LEU A 64 -6.62 -29.55 -14.72
N GLU A 65 -7.94 -29.48 -14.87
CA GLU A 65 -8.68 -29.94 -16.05
C GLU A 65 -9.42 -28.73 -16.66
N PRO A 66 -9.28 -28.45 -17.96
CA PRO A 66 -9.98 -27.34 -18.59
C PRO A 66 -11.50 -27.46 -18.45
N GLN A 67 -12.17 -26.39 -18.02
CA GLN A 67 -13.63 -26.37 -17.85
C GLN A 67 -14.18 -24.95 -18.09
N ASN A 68 -15.05 -24.79 -19.10
CA ASN A 68 -15.85 -23.58 -19.36
C ASN A 68 -15.08 -22.24 -19.19
N GLY A 69 -14.01 -22.03 -19.96
CA GLY A 69 -13.22 -20.79 -19.90
C GLY A 69 -12.36 -20.64 -18.63
N GLY A 70 -12.25 -21.70 -17.83
CA GLY A 70 -11.38 -21.80 -16.67
C GLY A 70 -10.89 -23.23 -16.45
N TYR A 71 -10.64 -23.61 -15.19
CA TYR A 71 -10.17 -24.96 -14.84
C TYR A 71 -10.92 -25.53 -13.63
N LEU A 72 -11.16 -26.83 -13.64
CA LEU A 72 -11.47 -27.63 -12.46
C LEU A 72 -10.16 -28.17 -11.89
N GLY A 73 -9.88 -27.85 -10.63
CA GLY A 73 -8.70 -28.30 -9.92
C GLY A 73 -9.00 -29.41 -8.93
N HIS A 74 -8.12 -30.41 -8.91
CA HIS A 74 -8.11 -31.52 -7.97
C HIS A 74 -6.90 -31.37 -7.04
N ALA A 75 -7.16 -30.98 -5.80
CA ALA A 75 -6.11 -30.84 -4.79
C ALA A 75 -5.78 -32.23 -4.22
N THR A 76 -4.53 -32.66 -4.33
CA THR A 76 -4.06 -33.95 -3.85
C THR A 76 -2.91 -33.82 -2.88
N ILE A 77 -2.89 -34.62 -1.81
CA ILE A 77 -1.72 -34.77 -0.93
C ILE A 77 -1.23 -36.22 -1.02
N ALA A 78 0.05 -36.38 -1.35
CA ALA A 78 0.67 -37.70 -1.55
C ALA A 78 -0.17 -38.62 -2.47
N GLY A 79 -0.77 -38.04 -3.51
CA GLY A 79 -1.59 -38.74 -4.50
C GLY A 79 -3.06 -38.99 -4.12
N ARG A 80 -3.48 -38.64 -2.90
CA ARG A 80 -4.89 -38.76 -2.47
C ARG A 80 -5.64 -37.44 -2.64
N GLU A 81 -6.79 -37.45 -3.30
CA GLU A 81 -7.64 -36.26 -3.47
C GLU A 81 -8.21 -35.79 -2.12
N LEU A 82 -7.98 -34.51 -1.80
CA LEU A 82 -8.51 -33.85 -0.60
C LEU A 82 -9.71 -32.96 -0.90
N GLY A 83 -9.83 -32.50 -2.14
CA GLY A 83 -10.98 -31.72 -2.57
C GLY A 83 -10.83 -31.16 -3.96
N ARG A 84 -11.92 -30.58 -4.43
CA ARG A 84 -12.02 -29.97 -5.76
C ARG A 84 -12.25 -28.48 -5.64
N PHE A 85 -11.73 -27.73 -6.59
CA PHE A 85 -11.91 -26.29 -6.67
C PHE A 85 -12.09 -25.86 -8.12
N SER A 86 -12.74 -24.73 -8.36
CA SER A 86 -12.79 -24.11 -9.68
C SER A 86 -11.83 -22.94 -9.73
N MET A 87 -11.20 -22.73 -10.89
CA MET A 87 -10.38 -21.57 -11.22
C MET A 87 -11.08 -20.80 -12.32
N ARG A 88 -11.46 -19.55 -12.03
CA ARG A 88 -11.95 -18.60 -13.04
C ARG A 88 -10.94 -17.48 -13.18
N ARG A 89 -10.63 -17.12 -14.42
CA ARG A 89 -9.70 -16.04 -14.71
C ARG A 89 -10.30 -14.73 -14.21
N LEU A 90 -9.54 -13.98 -13.42
CA LEU A 90 -9.92 -12.63 -13.05
C LEU A 90 -9.68 -11.72 -14.26
N ASP A 91 -10.66 -10.88 -14.56
CA ASP A 91 -10.53 -9.90 -15.63
C ASP A 91 -9.47 -8.85 -15.24
N PRO A 92 -8.61 -8.43 -16.18
CA PRO A 92 -7.57 -7.44 -15.90
C PRO A 92 -8.11 -6.11 -15.37
N VAL A 93 -9.32 -5.72 -15.79
CA VAL A 93 -9.97 -4.46 -15.40
C VAL A 93 -10.31 -4.48 -13.91
N SER A 94 -10.94 -5.54 -13.40
CA SER A 94 -11.26 -5.68 -11.99
C SER A 94 -10.00 -5.77 -11.13
N GLN A 95 -8.96 -6.46 -11.60
CA GLN A 95 -7.67 -6.48 -10.89
C GLN A 95 -7.06 -5.08 -10.79
N LEU A 96 -7.16 -4.28 -11.86
CA LEU A 96 -6.66 -2.92 -11.87
C LEU A 96 -7.48 -2.00 -10.96
N LYS A 97 -8.81 -2.17 -10.93
CA LYS A 97 -9.70 -1.49 -9.97
C LYS A 97 -9.33 -1.84 -8.53
N GLU A 98 -9.07 -3.12 -8.23
CA GLU A 98 -8.61 -3.54 -6.89
C GLU A 98 -7.27 -2.92 -6.51
N GLN A 99 -6.31 -2.83 -7.45
CA GLN A 99 -5.05 -2.13 -7.19
C GLN A 99 -5.27 -0.63 -6.95
N LEU A 100 -6.13 0.01 -7.74
CA LEU A 100 -6.49 1.42 -7.53
C LEU A 100 -7.04 1.65 -6.12
N ILE A 101 -8.05 0.88 -5.71
CA ILE A 101 -8.66 0.99 -4.38
C ILE A 101 -7.61 0.80 -3.29
N LYS A 102 -6.72 -0.19 -3.45
CA LYS A 102 -5.62 -0.45 -2.51
C LYS A 102 -4.69 0.77 -2.37
N HIS A 103 -4.32 1.41 -3.47
CA HIS A 103 -3.43 2.57 -3.44
C HIS A 103 -4.10 3.83 -2.89
N ILE A 104 -5.41 4.01 -3.10
CA ILE A 104 -6.18 5.09 -2.47
C ILE A 104 -6.22 4.87 -0.95
N ASP A 105 -6.45 3.63 -0.49
CA ASP A 105 -6.47 3.29 0.94
C ASP A 105 -5.10 3.46 1.60
N GLU A 106 -4.02 3.09 0.89
CA GLU A 106 -2.65 3.34 1.34
C GLU A 106 -2.34 4.83 1.47
N ALA A 107 -2.76 5.66 0.50
CA ALA A 107 -2.61 7.11 0.56
C ALA A 107 -3.40 7.68 1.74
N TYR A 108 -4.67 7.30 1.90
CA TYR A 108 -5.48 7.72 3.06
C TYR A 108 -4.80 7.37 4.41
N ALA A 109 -4.27 6.15 4.55
CA ALA A 109 -3.57 5.74 5.75
C ALA A 109 -2.28 6.55 6.00
N MET A 110 -1.56 6.92 4.93
CA MET A 110 -0.38 7.77 4.98
C MET A 110 -0.75 9.16 5.50
N GLU A 111 -1.75 9.83 4.91
CA GLU A 111 -2.25 11.14 5.35
C GLU A 111 -2.62 11.15 6.85
N GLN A 112 -3.31 10.10 7.30
CA GLN A 112 -3.66 9.94 8.72
C GLN A 112 -2.44 9.82 9.63
N ASN A 113 -1.33 9.25 9.16
CA ASN A 113 -0.07 9.24 9.92
C ASN A 113 0.58 10.62 9.93
N VAL A 114 0.59 11.31 8.80
CA VAL A 114 1.19 12.65 8.64
C VAL A 114 0.45 13.66 9.51
N LEU A 115 -0.88 13.64 9.57
CA LEU A 115 -1.66 14.46 10.49
C LEU A 115 -1.21 14.31 11.96
N ARG A 116 -0.94 13.08 12.42
CA ARG A 116 -0.41 12.82 13.77
C ARG A 116 1.01 13.34 13.96
N MET A 117 1.84 13.25 12.93
CA MET A 117 3.19 13.81 12.93
C MET A 117 3.14 15.34 13.06
N LEU A 118 2.27 15.99 12.27
CA LEU A 118 2.06 17.44 12.31
C LEU A 118 1.55 17.90 13.67
N ASP A 119 0.62 17.17 14.31
CA ASP A 119 0.20 17.46 15.70
C ASP A 119 1.39 17.49 16.68
N GLY A 120 2.31 16.53 16.55
CA GLY A 120 3.53 16.49 17.35
C GLY A 120 4.46 17.67 17.10
N MET A 121 4.63 18.05 15.83
CA MET A 121 5.50 19.17 15.44
C MET A 121 4.92 20.52 15.88
N ILE A 122 3.63 20.76 15.63
CA ILE A 122 2.90 21.98 16.04
C ILE A 122 2.97 22.16 17.55
N SER A 123 2.81 21.09 18.34
CA SER A 123 2.84 21.17 19.81
C SER A 123 4.23 21.36 20.42
N THR A 124 5.30 21.28 19.61
CA THR A 124 6.69 21.31 20.11
C THR A 124 7.57 22.38 19.50
N THR A 125 7.10 23.09 18.47
CA THR A 125 7.81 24.25 17.88
C THR A 125 7.39 25.55 18.57
N ASP A 126 8.37 26.39 18.89
CA ASP A 126 8.14 27.76 19.37
C ASP A 126 8.42 28.82 18.28
N ASP A 127 8.82 28.38 17.08
CA ASP A 127 9.10 29.28 15.97
C ASP A 127 7.80 29.66 15.23
N PRO A 128 7.42 30.95 15.18
CA PRO A 128 6.13 31.38 14.66
C PRO A 128 5.97 31.17 13.15
N GLU A 129 7.05 31.25 12.36
CA GLU A 129 6.98 31.05 10.91
C GLU A 129 6.86 29.56 10.57
N ILE A 130 7.57 28.71 11.32
CA ILE A 130 7.44 27.25 11.17
C ILE A 130 6.07 26.78 11.66
N LEU A 131 5.56 27.35 12.75
CA LEU A 131 4.23 27.04 13.27
C LEU A 131 3.13 27.34 12.25
N ASP A 132 3.15 28.54 11.65
CA ASP A 132 2.18 28.94 10.61
C ASP A 132 2.23 28.00 9.39
N ALA A 133 3.44 27.66 8.92
CA ALA A 133 3.61 26.72 7.82
C ALA A 133 3.05 25.31 8.14
N LEU A 134 3.31 24.80 9.35
CA LEU A 134 2.81 23.48 9.78
C LEU A 134 1.29 23.46 9.97
N GLU A 135 0.71 24.52 10.54
CA GLU A 135 -0.75 24.64 10.70
C GLU A 135 -1.46 24.73 9.35
N HIS A 136 -0.88 25.50 8.41
CA HIS A 136 -1.37 25.57 7.04
C HIS A 136 -1.33 24.20 6.36
N HIS A 137 -0.16 23.54 6.40
CA HIS A 137 0.01 22.24 5.77
C HIS A 137 -0.90 21.18 6.40
N LYS A 138 -1.11 21.19 7.72
CA LYS A 138 -2.08 20.29 8.37
C LYS A 138 -3.50 20.42 7.83
N LEU A 139 -3.95 21.64 7.48
CA LEU A 139 -5.25 21.82 6.84
C LEU A 139 -5.29 21.22 5.42
N GLN A 140 -4.18 21.31 4.68
CA GLN A 140 -4.02 20.68 3.37
C GLN A 140 -4.06 19.15 3.50
N THR A 141 -3.21 18.57 4.34
CA THR A 141 -3.16 17.12 4.63
C THR A 141 -4.52 16.59 5.08
N GLN A 142 -5.29 17.34 5.88
CA GLN A 142 -6.65 16.95 6.25
C GLN A 142 -7.58 16.90 5.02
N SER A 143 -7.48 17.90 4.13
CA SER A 143 -8.20 17.89 2.86
C SER A 143 -7.80 16.70 1.97
N HIS A 144 -6.51 16.34 1.93
CA HIS A 144 -6.02 15.19 1.17
C HIS A 144 -6.64 13.89 1.69
N ALA A 145 -6.64 13.68 3.01
CA ALA A 145 -7.28 12.55 3.66
C ALA A 145 -8.78 12.47 3.30
N ASP A 146 -9.50 13.59 3.44
CA ASP A 146 -10.94 13.65 3.15
C ASP A 146 -11.24 13.31 1.68
N ARG A 147 -10.40 13.80 0.76
CA ARG A 147 -10.52 13.50 -0.68
C ARG A 147 -10.24 12.03 -0.96
N MET A 148 -9.21 11.43 -0.36
CA MET A 148 -8.93 10.00 -0.52
C MET A 148 -10.05 9.13 0.06
N GLN A 149 -10.62 9.52 1.21
CA GLN A 149 -11.80 8.84 1.75
C GLN A 149 -12.98 8.91 0.77
N ALA A 150 -13.29 10.09 0.23
CA ALA A 150 -14.35 10.24 -0.76
C ALA A 150 -14.08 9.41 -2.04
N ARG A 151 -12.82 9.23 -2.43
CA ARG A 151 -12.45 8.34 -3.53
C ARG A 151 -12.67 6.87 -3.19
N LEU A 152 -12.39 6.42 -1.97
CA LEU A 152 -12.73 5.06 -1.53
C LEU A 152 -14.24 4.81 -1.59
N GLU A 153 -15.02 5.74 -1.05
CA GLU A 153 -16.49 5.66 -1.03
C GLU A 153 -17.07 5.59 -2.45
N ALA A 154 -16.50 6.35 -3.41
CA ALA A 154 -16.88 6.28 -4.82
C ALA A 154 -16.60 4.93 -5.50
N HIS A 155 -15.74 4.10 -4.90
CA HIS A 155 -15.45 2.73 -5.34
C HIS A 155 -16.16 1.66 -4.50
N ASP A 156 -17.16 2.05 -3.70
CA ASP A 156 -17.88 1.18 -2.74
C ASP A 156 -16.93 0.52 -1.72
N ALA A 157 -15.80 1.18 -1.43
CA ALA A 157 -14.82 0.74 -0.45
C ALA A 157 -14.87 1.64 0.79
N THR A 158 -14.52 1.08 1.94
CA THR A 158 -14.29 1.85 3.17
C THR A 158 -12.80 1.80 3.52
N PRO A 159 -12.26 2.82 4.21
CA PRO A 159 -10.92 2.76 4.74
C PRO A 159 -10.71 1.46 5.52
N SER A 160 -9.64 0.73 5.21
CA SER A 160 -9.42 -0.54 5.89
C SER A 160 -9.13 -0.29 7.37
N GLY A 161 -10.10 -0.63 8.24
CA GLY A 161 -9.94 -0.49 9.71
C GLY A 161 -8.82 -1.37 10.29
N VAL A 162 -8.30 -2.31 9.49
CA VAL A 162 -7.08 -3.05 9.77
C VAL A 162 -5.95 -2.27 9.15
N ARG A 163 -5.11 -1.64 9.99
CA ARG A 163 -3.82 -1.10 9.57
C ARG A 163 -3.02 -2.24 8.94
N GLN A 164 -3.13 -2.45 7.63
CA GLN A 164 -2.04 -3.09 6.93
C GLN A 164 -0.89 -2.12 7.11
N VAL A 165 0.05 -2.50 7.97
CA VAL A 165 1.35 -1.86 8.04
C VAL A 165 2.02 -2.20 6.70
N THR A 166 1.72 -1.38 5.70
CA THR A 166 2.37 -1.44 4.39
C THR A 166 3.79 -0.92 4.54
N GLY A 167 4.65 -1.19 3.55
CA GLY A 167 6.05 -0.76 3.63
C GLY A 167 6.24 0.74 3.86
N ILE A 168 5.35 1.57 3.31
CA ILE A 168 5.35 3.03 3.46
C ILE A 168 4.96 3.43 4.89
N VAL A 169 3.84 2.92 5.39
CA VAL A 169 3.41 3.15 6.79
C VAL A 169 4.46 2.65 7.78
N ALA A 170 5.09 1.51 7.51
CA ALA A 170 6.19 0.98 8.31
C ALA A 170 7.45 1.84 8.26
N ALA A 171 7.73 2.50 7.13
CA ALA A 171 8.85 3.41 6.99
C ALA A 171 8.60 4.70 7.75
N LEU A 172 7.40 5.29 7.62
CA LEU A 172 6.99 6.49 8.36
C LEU A 172 6.90 6.23 9.88
N ALA A 173 6.38 5.06 10.29
CA ALA A 173 6.32 4.68 11.71
C ALA A 173 7.70 4.42 12.34
N LYS A 174 8.76 4.27 11.54
CA LYS A 174 10.15 4.19 12.01
C LYS A 174 10.81 5.56 12.11
N MET A 175 10.19 6.61 11.57
CA MET A 175 10.66 7.97 11.81
C MET A 175 10.49 8.26 13.31
N PRO A 176 11.54 8.75 13.98
CA PRO A 176 11.54 8.87 15.43
C PRO A 176 10.42 9.80 15.90
N LEU A 177 9.43 9.25 16.63
CA LEU A 177 8.47 10.01 17.43
C LEU A 177 9.03 10.37 18.82
N ASP A 178 10.36 10.33 18.98
CA ASP A 178 11.03 10.51 20.26
C ASP A 178 10.98 12.00 20.65
N LEU A 179 9.95 12.36 21.42
CA LEU A 179 9.74 13.66 22.06
C LEU A 179 10.79 13.99 23.16
N VAL A 180 11.86 13.19 23.29
CA VAL A 180 12.77 13.20 24.45
C VAL A 180 14.23 13.48 24.01
N ARG A 181 14.57 14.78 24.04
CA ARG A 181 15.91 15.44 24.10
C ARG A 181 16.75 15.64 22.83
N GLY A 182 17.40 16.81 22.82
CA GLY A 182 18.59 17.20 22.05
C GLY A 182 18.26 18.22 20.96
N GLU A 183 17.76 17.71 19.85
CA GLU A 183 17.52 18.47 18.62
C GLU A 183 16.14 18.08 18.07
N LYS A 184 15.18 18.99 18.16
CA LYS A 184 13.82 18.85 17.63
C LYS A 184 13.72 19.51 16.26
N ALA A 185 14.25 20.73 16.10
CA ALA A 185 14.04 21.50 14.88
C ALA A 185 14.68 20.85 13.64
N GLY A 186 15.98 20.54 13.66
CA GLY A 186 16.70 19.95 12.52
C GLY A 186 16.25 18.53 12.20
N ARG A 187 15.95 17.74 13.23
CA ARG A 187 15.39 16.39 13.08
C ARG A 187 14.00 16.43 12.46
N ASN A 188 13.11 17.27 12.97
CA ASN A 188 11.77 17.45 12.42
C ASN A 188 11.84 17.91 10.96
N ALA A 189 12.67 18.90 10.65
CA ALA A 189 12.84 19.37 9.27
C ALA A 189 13.32 18.27 8.32
N ARG A 190 14.33 17.48 8.73
CA ARG A 190 14.81 16.33 7.95
C ARG A 190 13.72 15.29 7.73
N ASP A 191 13.02 14.93 8.80
CA ASP A 191 12.04 13.85 8.79
C ASP A 191 10.77 14.27 8.03
N SER A 192 10.32 15.52 8.17
CA SER A 192 9.29 16.15 7.32
C SER A 192 9.71 16.12 5.87
N TYR A 193 10.90 16.64 5.51
CA TYR A 193 11.36 16.69 4.11
C TYR A 193 11.36 15.30 3.46
N ALA A 194 11.82 14.28 4.17
CA ALA A 194 11.77 12.90 3.69
C ALA A 194 10.33 12.38 3.53
N THR A 195 9.43 12.80 4.42
CA THR A 195 8.00 12.46 4.38
C THR A 195 7.33 13.10 3.16
N GLU A 196 7.49 14.40 2.92
CA GLU A 196 6.92 15.09 1.75
C GLU A 196 7.28 14.36 0.43
N HIS A 197 8.54 13.94 0.28
CA HIS A 197 8.99 13.20 -0.92
C HIS A 197 8.41 11.79 -1.02
N MET A 198 8.12 11.15 0.11
CA MET A 198 7.38 9.89 0.13
C MET A 198 5.93 10.10 -0.30
N GLU A 199 5.30 11.20 0.11
CA GLU A 199 3.94 11.55 -0.30
C GLU A 199 3.88 11.84 -1.81
N ILE A 200 4.80 12.67 -2.31
CA ILE A 200 4.96 12.93 -3.75
C ILE A 200 5.11 11.61 -4.52
N ALA A 201 5.99 10.71 -4.08
CA ALA A 201 6.20 9.43 -4.75
C ALA A 201 4.94 8.53 -4.73
N THR A 202 4.22 8.53 -3.62
CA THR A 202 2.97 7.78 -3.44
C THR A 202 1.90 8.28 -4.38
N TYR A 203 1.68 9.59 -4.44
CA TYR A 203 0.70 10.18 -5.33
C TYR A 203 1.09 10.08 -6.81
N GLU A 204 2.38 10.19 -7.17
CA GLU A 204 2.85 9.96 -8.54
C GLU A 204 2.50 8.53 -9.00
N LEU A 205 2.66 7.53 -8.13
CA LEU A 205 2.24 6.16 -8.42
C LEU A 205 0.71 6.05 -8.55
N LEU A 206 -0.03 6.65 -7.61
CA LEU A 206 -1.50 6.64 -7.62
C LEU A 206 -2.07 7.28 -8.90
N THR A 207 -1.58 8.45 -9.32
CA THR A 207 -1.97 9.11 -10.58
C THR A 207 -1.86 8.15 -11.76
N ARG A 208 -0.74 7.45 -11.88
CA ARG A 208 -0.46 6.50 -12.98
C ARG A 208 -1.37 5.28 -12.94
N ILE A 209 -1.73 4.79 -11.75
CA ILE A 209 -2.63 3.66 -11.59
C ILE A 209 -4.06 4.08 -11.90
N ALA A 210 -4.50 5.23 -11.38
CA ALA A 210 -5.81 5.82 -11.64
C ALA A 210 -6.04 6.05 -13.14
N GLN A 211 -5.08 6.63 -13.86
CA GLN A 211 -5.14 6.79 -15.32
C GLN A 211 -5.34 5.46 -16.06
N ARG A 212 -4.60 4.41 -15.67
CA ARG A 212 -4.74 3.08 -16.30
C ARG A 212 -6.09 2.44 -15.97
N ALA A 213 -6.62 2.71 -14.78
CA ALA A 213 -7.93 2.25 -14.34
C ALA A 213 -9.10 3.05 -14.94
N GLY A 214 -8.83 4.14 -15.66
CA GLY A 214 -9.84 5.04 -16.21
C GLY A 214 -10.48 5.96 -15.17
N ASP A 215 -9.86 6.14 -14.00
CA ASP A 215 -10.33 7.05 -12.95
C ASP A 215 -9.61 8.41 -13.04
N GLU A 216 -10.08 9.24 -13.97
CA GLU A 216 -9.49 10.55 -14.26
C GLU A 216 -9.57 11.50 -13.06
N LEU A 217 -10.66 11.46 -12.30
CA LEU A 217 -10.85 12.31 -11.12
C LEU A 217 -9.84 11.99 -10.01
N THR A 218 -9.58 10.71 -9.73
CA THR A 218 -8.53 10.34 -8.76
C THR A 218 -7.15 10.80 -9.24
N ALA A 219 -6.88 10.72 -10.56
CA ALA A 219 -5.61 11.17 -11.11
C ALA A 219 -5.42 12.69 -11.00
N GLU A 220 -6.47 13.47 -11.23
CA GLU A 220 -6.48 14.93 -11.08
C GLU A 220 -6.23 15.33 -9.62
N ILE A 221 -7.01 14.77 -8.69
CA ILE A 221 -6.84 15.03 -7.24
C ILE A 221 -5.41 14.71 -6.79
N ALA A 222 -4.87 13.54 -7.18
CA ALA A 222 -3.50 13.18 -6.85
C ALA A 222 -2.48 14.19 -7.44
N GLY A 223 -2.74 14.73 -8.63
CA GLY A 223 -1.92 15.77 -9.25
C GLY A 223 -1.91 17.09 -8.47
N GLU A 224 -3.06 17.50 -7.94
CA GLU A 224 -3.17 18.68 -7.09
C GLU A 224 -2.42 18.49 -5.77
N ILE A 225 -2.59 17.33 -5.12
CA ILE A 225 -1.88 16.99 -3.88
C ILE A 225 -0.36 17.03 -4.10
N ILE A 226 0.14 16.43 -5.19
CA ILE A 226 1.57 16.51 -5.54
C ILE A 226 2.10 17.95 -5.61
N ALA A 227 1.29 18.91 -6.09
CA ALA A 227 1.71 20.30 -6.16
C ALA A 227 1.80 20.94 -4.77
N GLU A 228 0.88 20.59 -3.88
CA GLU A 228 0.86 21.03 -2.47
C GLU A 228 2.04 20.44 -1.68
N GLU A 229 2.31 19.13 -1.80
CA GLU A 229 3.45 18.47 -1.16
C GLU A 229 4.80 19.03 -1.65
N LYS A 230 4.90 19.33 -2.95
CA LYS A 230 6.10 20.01 -3.50
C LYS A 230 6.28 21.41 -2.93
N ALA A 231 5.20 22.13 -2.65
CA ALA A 231 5.28 23.45 -2.04
C ALA A 231 5.77 23.35 -0.59
N MET A 232 5.25 22.40 0.20
CA MET A 232 5.71 22.18 1.57
C MET A 232 7.17 21.70 1.62
N ALA A 233 7.57 20.75 0.77
CA ALA A 233 8.96 20.34 0.63
C ALA A 233 9.89 21.52 0.28
N LYS A 234 9.42 22.46 -0.56
CA LYS A 234 10.17 23.68 -0.90
C LYS A 234 10.30 24.61 0.30
N ILE A 235 9.23 24.81 1.08
CA ILE A 235 9.27 25.61 2.31
C ILE A 235 10.34 25.07 3.25
N ILE A 236 10.38 23.76 3.47
CA ILE A 236 11.42 23.14 4.31
C ILE A 236 12.82 23.37 3.70
N SER A 237 12.95 23.17 2.40
CA SER A 237 14.24 23.33 1.69
C SER A 237 14.78 24.76 1.72
N ASP A 238 13.92 25.76 1.69
CA ASP A 238 14.33 27.17 1.74
C ASP A 238 14.73 27.61 3.17
N ASN A 239 14.42 26.80 4.19
CA ASN A 239 14.60 27.14 5.61
C ASN A 239 15.70 26.30 6.31
N TRP A 240 16.56 25.59 5.58
CA TRP A 240 17.62 24.77 6.20
C TRP A 240 18.54 25.56 7.13
N ASP A 241 18.92 26.79 6.76
CA ASP A 241 19.76 27.64 7.62
C ASP A 241 19.04 27.97 8.93
N ARG A 242 17.73 28.28 8.88
CA ARG A 242 16.90 28.52 10.06
C ARG A 242 16.81 27.28 10.95
N PHE A 243 16.57 26.11 10.37
CA PHE A 243 16.52 24.86 11.14
C PHE A 243 17.88 24.53 11.77
N ALA A 244 18.99 24.81 11.09
CA ALA A 244 20.33 24.64 11.65
C ALA A 244 20.56 25.58 12.84
N GLU A 245 20.18 26.86 12.74
CA GLU A 245 20.25 27.81 13.86
C GLU A 245 19.39 27.37 15.05
N LEU A 246 18.15 26.97 14.82
CA LEU A 246 17.26 26.48 15.88
C LEU A 246 17.86 25.25 16.57
N SER A 247 18.40 24.31 15.80
CA SER A 247 19.05 23.10 16.32
C SER A 247 20.26 23.43 17.19
N LEU A 248 21.09 24.38 16.77
CA LEU A 248 22.24 24.85 17.56
C LEU A 248 21.78 25.53 18.86
N ARG A 249 20.72 26.36 18.79
CA ARG A 249 20.13 27.00 19.98
C ARG A 249 19.54 26.00 20.97
N GLU A 250 18.88 24.95 20.48
CA GLU A 250 18.33 23.85 21.31
C GLU A 250 19.43 23.12 22.11
N GLU A 251 20.64 23.00 21.53
CA GLU A 251 21.83 22.44 22.17
C GLU A 251 22.62 23.46 23.03
N GLY A 252 22.11 24.70 23.16
CA GLY A 252 22.75 25.77 23.93
C GLY A 252 23.97 26.40 23.25
N VAL A 253 24.17 26.17 21.95
CA VAL A 253 25.23 26.78 21.14
C VAL A 253 24.73 28.14 20.65
N THR A 254 25.47 29.20 20.97
CA THR A 254 25.18 30.55 20.45
C THR A 254 25.90 30.75 19.12
N VAL A 255 25.12 30.98 18.05
CA VAL A 255 25.56 31.30 16.68
C VAL A 255 24.91 32.58 16.22
#